data_AF-A0A3N4L214-F1
#
_entry.id   AF-A0A3N4L214-F1
#
_cell.length_a   1.000
_cell.length_b   1.000
_cell.length_c   1.000
_cell.angle_alpha   90.00
_cell.angle_beta   90.00
_cell.angle_gamma   90.00
#
_symmetry.space_group_name_H-M   'P 1'
#
loop_
_entity.id
_entity.type
_entity.pdbx_description
1 polymer ?
#
loop_
_entity_poly.entity_id
_entity_poly.type
_entity_poly.pdbx_seq_one_letter_code
_entity_poly.pdbx_strand_id
1 'polypeptide(L)'
;MILMGLEADNHGPATIHGQFGPPKAAWLGAAVGLAYNLKLHNSQNREQPSGGDPDSDEKLGRRAWVVLFVLDRWHAISTSSPLFIPDSSFAFVPDDQKLLGLAPYYIARLSYILGHLAEAFTITVDSASAAPFKPIISKILRSELELFRESVDDIWGSLKLLHIAYHHVKLLTLRLNSAEPHQLLGPAQHITVMLANPQIPTMPLNHHFTALSLMTLMELSEIPETRDEAWKGIQQLADTLEDRKGVATKEDNLGWDFTLKDLINKRKQERFGNSNPGMSDIPPGHGSLQHLAELAVGERSPTGTPTNPLNKQLDTERLQKHGYLGSVLL
;
A
#
# COMPACT_ATOMS: atom_id res chain seq x y z
N MET A 1 -1.17 24.20 0.50
CA MET A 1 -0.12 23.14 0.58
C MET A 1 -0.73 21.74 0.63
N ILE A 2 -1.70 21.43 1.50
CA ILE A 2 -2.37 20.11 1.54
C ILE A 2 -2.90 19.69 0.16
N LEU A 3 -3.67 20.57 -0.50
CA LEU A 3 -4.21 20.30 -1.84
C LEU A 3 -3.12 20.12 -2.90
N MET A 4 -1.98 20.82 -2.77
CA MET A 4 -0.83 20.63 -3.67
C MET A 4 -0.17 19.28 -3.47
N GLY A 5 -0.08 18.80 -2.22
CA GLY A 5 0.39 17.45 -1.94
C GLY A 5 -0.53 16.37 -2.51
N LEU A 6 -1.84 16.55 -2.40
CA LEU A 6 -2.84 15.65 -3.02
C LEU A 6 -2.76 15.70 -4.55
N GLU A 7 -2.62 16.89 -5.13
CA GLU A 7 -2.49 17.04 -6.57
C GLU A 7 -1.19 16.41 -7.09
N ALA A 8 -0.06 16.59 -6.39
CA ALA A 8 1.19 15.92 -6.74
C ALA A 8 1.04 14.39 -6.71
N ASP A 9 0.28 13.86 -5.74
CA ASP A 9 0.00 12.42 -5.63
C ASP A 9 -0.85 11.89 -6.79
N ASN A 10 -1.82 12.68 -7.27
CA ASN A 10 -2.68 12.33 -8.40
C ASN A 10 -1.91 12.20 -9.73
N HIS A 11 -0.79 12.90 -9.88
CA HIS A 11 0.09 12.76 -11.05
C HIS A 11 0.89 11.45 -11.06
N GLY A 12 0.72 10.59 -10.04
CA GLY A 12 1.32 9.27 -10.04
C GLY A 12 2.83 9.28 -9.78
N PRO A 13 3.52 8.19 -10.17
CA PRO A 13 4.93 7.99 -9.85
C PRO A 13 5.89 9.07 -10.36
N ALA A 14 5.54 9.76 -11.44
CA ALA A 14 6.42 10.75 -12.04
C ALA A 14 6.73 11.93 -11.09
N THR A 15 5.84 12.24 -10.14
CA THR A 15 6.11 13.27 -9.12
C THR A 15 7.02 12.78 -8.01
N ILE A 16 7.13 11.47 -7.76
CA ILE A 16 8.10 10.92 -6.80
C ILE A 16 9.53 11.29 -7.23
N HIS A 17 9.79 11.30 -8.55
CA HIS A 17 11.07 11.68 -9.14
C HIS A 17 11.18 13.18 -9.50
N GLY A 18 10.20 14.01 -9.14
CA GLY A 18 10.23 15.46 -9.37
C GLY A 18 10.02 15.89 -10.82
N GLN A 19 9.49 15.03 -11.69
CA GLN A 19 9.35 15.33 -13.13
C GLN A 19 8.25 16.36 -13.43
N PHE A 20 7.29 16.56 -12.51
CA PHE A 20 6.16 17.50 -12.66
C PHE A 20 6.10 18.54 -11.53
N GLY A 21 7.27 18.96 -11.03
CA GLY A 21 7.39 19.90 -9.91
C GLY A 21 7.83 19.22 -8.61
N PRO A 22 7.72 19.90 -7.45
CA PRO A 22 8.20 19.35 -6.20
C PRO A 22 7.48 18.03 -5.85
N PRO A 23 8.21 17.04 -5.31
CA PRO A 23 7.62 15.76 -4.94
C PRO A 23 6.57 15.92 -3.83
N LYS A 24 5.64 14.97 -3.72
CA LYS A 24 4.61 14.92 -2.65
C LYS A 24 5.20 15.16 -1.26
N ALA A 25 6.35 14.54 -0.97
CA ALA A 25 7.07 14.68 0.29
C ALA A 25 7.46 16.14 0.59
N ALA A 26 7.89 16.91 -0.42
CA ALA A 26 8.25 18.32 -0.25
C ALA A 26 7.01 19.18 0.09
N TRP A 27 5.89 18.96 -0.60
CA TRP A 27 4.63 19.65 -0.29
C TRP A 27 4.11 19.31 1.10
N LEU A 28 4.18 18.03 1.47
CA LEU A 28 3.73 17.54 2.77
C LEU A 28 4.59 18.10 3.90
N GLY A 29 5.92 18.00 3.79
CA GLY A 29 6.85 18.57 4.78
C GLY A 29 6.67 20.08 4.95
N ALA A 30 6.50 20.83 3.86
CA ALA A 30 6.21 22.26 3.92
C ALA A 30 4.86 22.57 4.58
N ALA A 31 3.82 21.76 4.31
CA ALA A 31 2.51 21.91 4.96
C ALA A 31 2.57 21.62 6.47
N VAL A 32 3.32 20.59 6.87
CA VAL A 32 3.58 20.26 8.28
C VAL A 32 4.33 21.39 8.97
N GLY A 33 5.40 21.92 8.36
CA GLY A 33 6.14 23.06 8.89
C GLY A 33 5.26 24.30 9.12
N LEU A 34 4.37 24.61 8.17
CA LEU A 34 3.38 25.67 8.33
C LEU A 34 2.41 25.40 9.49
N ALA A 35 1.91 24.17 9.62
CA ALA A 35 1.00 23.79 10.70
C ALA A 35 1.66 23.92 12.09
N TYR A 36 2.95 23.60 12.20
CA TYR A 36 3.73 23.87 13.41
C TYR A 36 3.87 25.36 13.71
N ASN A 37 4.17 26.19 12.70
CA ASN A 37 4.24 27.64 12.85
C ASN A 37 2.92 28.26 13.30
N LEU A 38 1.80 27.75 12.78
CA LEU A 38 0.44 28.13 13.18
C LEU A 38 -0.02 27.48 14.51
N LYS A 39 0.84 26.67 15.14
CA LYS A 39 0.59 25.97 16.40
C LYS A 39 -0.64 25.05 16.38
N LEU A 40 -0.97 24.47 15.24
CA LEU A 40 -2.16 23.61 15.08
C LEU A 40 -2.08 22.30 15.90
N HIS A 41 -0.87 21.90 16.30
CA HIS A 41 -0.62 20.76 17.20
C HIS A 41 -1.12 21.02 18.64
N ASN A 42 -1.23 22.28 19.07
CA ASN A 42 -1.66 22.65 20.42
C ASN A 42 -3.19 22.66 20.53
N SER A 43 -3.78 21.47 20.58
CA SER A 43 -5.23 21.29 20.69
C SER A 43 -5.81 21.47 22.10
N GLN A 44 -4.97 21.51 23.15
CA GLN A 44 -5.43 21.58 24.55
C GLN A 44 -5.72 22.99 25.07
N ASN A 45 -5.18 24.04 24.43
CA ASN A 45 -5.28 25.43 24.92
C ASN A 45 -6.42 26.24 24.29
N ARG A 46 -7.38 25.56 23.67
CA ARG A 46 -8.35 26.20 22.81
C ARG A 46 -9.74 25.97 23.41
N GLU A 47 -10.35 27.08 23.83
CA GLU A 47 -11.54 27.13 24.68
C GLU A 47 -12.64 26.22 24.16
N GLN A 48 -13.29 25.47 25.07
CA GLN A 48 -14.40 24.56 24.72
C GLN A 48 -15.45 25.28 23.86
N PRO A 49 -15.64 24.92 22.57
CA PRO A 49 -16.68 25.54 21.78
C PRO A 49 -17.93 24.65 21.87
N SER A 50 -18.52 24.61 23.05
CA SER A 50 -19.91 24.14 23.21
C SER A 50 -20.83 25.17 22.55
N GLY A 51 -20.97 25.08 21.23
CA GLY A 51 -21.77 26.00 20.42
C GLY A 51 -20.92 27.11 19.78
N GLY A 52 -20.49 26.86 18.55
CA GLY A 52 -19.77 27.85 17.74
C GLY A 52 -19.81 27.46 16.27
N ASP A 53 -19.48 28.40 15.39
CA ASP A 53 -19.41 28.22 13.94
C ASP A 53 -18.61 26.93 13.58
N PRO A 54 -19.16 25.97 12.80
CA PRO A 54 -18.41 24.80 12.33
C PRO A 54 -17.20 25.16 11.46
N ASP A 55 -17.17 26.35 10.87
CA ASP A 55 -16.11 26.82 9.98
C ASP A 55 -15.21 27.89 10.61
N SER A 56 -15.20 27.97 11.95
CA SER A 56 -14.21 28.77 12.66
C SER A 56 -12.77 28.35 12.29
N ASP A 57 -11.85 29.31 12.28
CA ASP A 57 -10.41 29.07 12.04
C ASP A 57 -9.83 27.98 12.94
N GLU A 58 -10.42 27.83 14.12
CA GLU A 58 -10.06 26.78 15.06
C GLU A 58 -10.41 25.38 14.60
N LYS A 59 -11.68 25.18 14.25
CA LYS A 59 -12.18 23.90 13.75
C LYS A 59 -11.55 23.56 12.42
N LEU A 60 -11.36 24.55 11.55
CA LEU A 60 -10.65 24.37 10.28
C LEU A 60 -9.18 23.98 10.52
N GLY A 61 -8.49 24.67 11.44
CA GLY A 61 -7.12 24.33 11.83
C GLY A 61 -7.00 22.91 12.39
N ARG A 62 -7.96 22.47 13.22
CA ARG A 62 -8.00 21.11 13.74
C ARG A 62 -8.23 20.07 12.65
N ARG A 63 -9.19 20.30 11.74
CA ARG A 63 -9.42 19.43 10.57
C ARG A 63 -8.17 19.32 9.70
N ALA A 64 -7.50 20.45 9.43
CA ALA A 64 -6.26 20.49 8.66
C ALA A 64 -5.14 19.69 9.36
N TRP A 65 -5.00 19.81 10.68
CA TRP A 65 -4.02 19.05 11.45
C TRP A 65 -4.26 17.54 11.38
N VAL A 66 -5.51 17.09 11.52
CA VAL A 66 -5.88 15.67 11.39
C VAL A 66 -5.64 15.15 9.97
N VAL A 67 -5.96 15.95 8.94
CA VAL A 67 -5.67 15.58 7.54
C VAL A 67 -4.17 15.44 7.30
N LEU A 68 -3.35 16.38 7.80
CA LEU A 68 -1.90 16.30 7.69
C LEU A 68 -1.34 15.07 8.40
N PHE A 69 -1.84 14.77 9.59
CA PHE A 69 -1.50 13.55 10.32
C PHE A 69 -1.78 12.31 9.47
N VAL A 70 -2.99 12.17 8.92
CA VAL A 70 -3.34 11.06 8.04
C VAL A 70 -2.39 11.00 6.84
N LEU A 71 -2.21 12.09 6.11
CA LEU A 71 -1.36 12.08 4.91
C LEU A 71 0.10 11.72 5.21
N ASP A 72 0.64 12.15 6.36
CA ASP A 72 1.97 11.79 6.82
C ASP A 72 2.11 10.29 7.07
N ARG A 73 1.17 9.68 7.80
CA ARG A 73 1.22 8.23 8.09
C ARG A 73 1.15 7.39 6.83
N TRP A 74 0.27 7.76 5.91
CA TRP A 74 0.10 7.07 4.64
C TRP A 74 1.31 7.26 3.72
N HIS A 75 1.90 8.45 3.69
CA HIS A 75 3.13 8.70 2.96
C HIS A 75 4.26 7.81 3.49
N ALA A 76 4.56 7.90 4.79
CA ALA A 76 5.66 7.19 5.44
C ALA A 76 5.63 5.67 5.19
N ILE A 77 4.49 5.01 5.40
CA ILE A 77 4.37 3.56 5.17
C ILE A 77 4.48 3.18 3.68
N SER A 78 4.02 4.06 2.78
CA SER A 78 3.96 3.78 1.35
C SER A 78 5.31 3.93 0.64
N THR A 79 6.19 4.78 1.17
CA THR A 79 7.52 5.08 0.60
C THR A 79 8.68 4.63 1.49
N SER A 80 8.38 3.94 2.59
CA SER A 80 9.34 3.62 3.66
C SER A 80 10.17 4.83 4.09
N SER A 81 9.47 5.90 4.44
CA SER A 81 10.09 7.17 4.84
C SER A 81 9.78 7.47 6.31
N PRO A 82 10.64 8.22 7.02
CA PRO A 82 10.35 8.67 8.37
C PRO A 82 9.10 9.56 8.42
N LEU A 83 8.44 9.56 9.59
CA LEU A 83 7.29 10.44 9.86
C LEU A 83 7.73 11.90 9.97
N PHE A 84 6.95 12.83 9.41
CA PHE A 84 7.16 14.26 9.61
C PHE A 84 6.59 14.76 10.95
N ILE A 85 5.47 14.18 11.40
CA ILE A 85 4.79 14.54 12.65
C ILE A 85 5.10 13.46 13.69
N PRO A 86 5.79 13.73 14.81
CA PRO A 86 5.96 12.74 15.88
C PRO A 86 4.63 12.43 16.58
N ASP A 87 4.46 11.20 17.08
CA ASP A 87 3.23 10.81 17.80
C ASP A 87 2.97 11.67 19.04
N SER A 88 4.03 12.14 19.71
CA SER A 88 3.93 13.06 20.84
C SER A 88 3.29 14.42 20.50
N SER A 89 3.25 14.79 19.21
CA SER A 89 2.63 16.04 18.72
C SER A 89 1.16 15.88 18.32
N PHE A 90 0.62 14.66 18.37
CA PHE A 90 -0.75 14.38 17.97
C PHE A 90 -1.52 13.63 19.06
N ALA A 91 -2.64 14.19 19.48
CA ALA A 91 -3.58 13.53 20.37
C ALA A 91 -5.00 13.78 19.87
N PHE A 92 -5.87 12.78 19.98
CA PHE A 92 -7.30 12.94 19.77
C PHE A 92 -7.93 13.73 20.93
N VAL A 93 -8.89 14.58 20.62
CA VAL A 93 -9.72 15.31 21.60
C VAL A 93 -11.17 14.81 21.51
N PRO A 94 -11.96 14.86 22.61
CA PRO A 94 -13.31 14.30 22.63
C PRO A 94 -14.23 14.77 21.49
N ASP A 95 -14.08 16.02 21.05
CA ASP A 95 -14.93 16.62 20.01
C ASP A 95 -14.52 16.25 18.58
N ASP A 96 -13.39 15.56 18.37
CA ASP A 96 -12.89 15.25 17.02
C ASP A 96 -13.88 14.43 16.20
N GLN A 97 -14.55 13.45 16.81
CA GLN A 97 -15.52 12.62 16.09
C GLN A 97 -16.69 13.45 15.57
N LYS A 98 -17.17 14.41 16.37
CA LYS A 98 -18.24 15.32 15.96
C LYS A 98 -17.77 16.31 14.89
N LEU A 99 -16.54 16.80 15.03
CA LEU A 99 -15.94 17.76 14.11
C LEU A 99 -15.64 17.16 12.73
N LEU A 100 -15.10 15.95 12.69
CA LEU A 100 -14.66 15.26 11.48
C LEU A 100 -15.77 14.43 10.83
N GLY A 101 -16.75 13.98 11.62
CA GLY A 101 -17.67 12.93 11.24
C GLY A 101 -17.06 11.54 11.40
N LEU A 102 -17.92 10.51 11.29
CA LEU A 102 -17.54 9.12 11.59
C LEU A 102 -16.39 8.62 10.70
N ALA A 103 -16.56 8.65 9.37
CA ALA A 103 -15.58 8.03 8.48
C ALA A 103 -14.17 8.65 8.60
N PRO A 104 -13.98 9.98 8.50
CA PRO A 104 -12.64 10.56 8.63
C PRO A 104 -12.03 10.36 10.02
N TYR A 105 -12.84 10.37 11.08
CA TYR A 105 -12.38 10.10 12.44
C TYR A 105 -11.78 8.70 12.59
N TYR A 106 -12.48 7.66 12.14
CA TYR A 106 -11.97 6.29 12.25
C TYR A 106 -10.82 5.99 11.27
N ILE A 107 -10.78 6.66 10.11
CA ILE A 107 -9.61 6.62 9.23
C ILE A 107 -8.39 7.27 9.90
N ALA A 108 -8.57 8.37 10.63
CA ALA A 108 -7.49 8.96 11.42
C ALA A 108 -6.99 8.02 12.53
N ARG A 109 -7.91 7.32 13.23
CA ARG A 109 -7.55 6.31 14.24
C ARG A 109 -6.77 5.13 13.64
N LEU A 110 -7.18 4.61 12.47
CA LEU A 110 -6.39 3.59 11.75
C LEU A 110 -5.03 4.11 11.30
N SER A 111 -4.97 5.38 10.89
CA SER A 111 -3.72 6.02 10.48
C SER A 111 -2.70 6.07 11.62
N TYR A 112 -3.15 6.13 12.87
CA TYR A 112 -2.26 6.02 14.04
C TYR A 112 -1.49 4.69 14.02
N ILE A 113 -2.19 3.57 13.81
CA ILE A 113 -1.59 2.23 13.67
C ILE A 113 -0.66 2.16 12.45
N LEU A 114 -1.02 2.83 11.34
CA LEU A 114 -0.14 2.94 10.17
C LEU A 114 1.17 3.66 10.48
N GLY A 115 1.17 4.66 11.36
CA GLY A 115 2.38 5.34 11.82
C GLY A 115 3.33 4.38 12.53
N HIS A 116 2.82 3.63 13.50
CA HIS A 116 3.60 2.59 14.20
C HIS A 116 4.11 1.51 13.23
N LEU A 117 3.30 1.12 12.24
CA LEU A 117 3.74 0.20 11.19
C LEU A 117 4.90 0.81 10.38
N ALA A 118 4.82 2.08 9.98
CA ALA A 118 5.88 2.75 9.21
C ALA A 118 7.21 2.77 9.96
N GLU A 119 7.18 3.07 11.25
CA GLU A 119 8.35 2.98 12.12
C GLU A 119 8.86 1.54 12.23
N ALA A 120 7.96 0.57 12.42
CA ALA A 120 8.35 -0.84 12.51
C ALA A 120 8.99 -1.37 11.21
N PHE A 121 8.53 -0.94 10.03
CA PHE A 121 9.13 -1.30 8.74
C PHE A 121 10.49 -0.63 8.49
N THR A 122 10.76 0.55 9.07
CA THR A 122 12.01 1.31 8.86
C THR A 122 13.10 0.93 9.88
N ILE A 123 12.75 0.63 11.14
CA ILE A 123 13.69 0.19 12.18
C ILE A 123 14.39 -1.13 11.82
N THR A 124 13.76 -1.95 10.99
CA THR A 124 14.22 -3.32 10.70
C THR A 124 15.34 -3.43 9.66
N VAL A 125 15.66 -2.35 8.95
CA VAL A 125 16.60 -2.38 7.81
C VAL A 125 18.06 -2.55 8.25
N ASP A 126 18.47 -2.06 9.43
CA ASP A 126 19.92 -1.93 9.73
C ASP A 126 20.37 -2.28 11.16
N SER A 127 19.53 -2.85 12.03
CA SER A 127 19.95 -3.09 13.42
C SER A 127 19.80 -4.54 13.89
N ALA A 128 20.93 -5.25 13.96
CA ALA A 128 21.06 -6.49 14.73
C ALA A 128 20.57 -6.32 16.19
N SER A 129 20.56 -5.09 16.71
CA SER A 129 20.04 -4.75 18.04
C SER A 129 18.51 -4.74 18.15
N ALA A 130 17.77 -4.61 17.04
CA ALA A 130 16.30 -4.54 17.03
C ALA A 130 15.62 -5.91 16.84
N ALA A 131 16.37 -6.93 16.40
CA ALA A 131 15.89 -8.30 16.21
C ALA A 131 15.08 -8.87 17.39
N PRO A 132 15.50 -8.75 18.67
CA PRO A 132 14.75 -9.31 19.79
C PRO A 132 13.40 -8.62 20.04
N PHE A 133 13.22 -7.38 19.58
CA PHE A 133 11.99 -6.62 19.80
C PHE A 133 10.95 -6.84 18.70
N LYS A 134 11.33 -7.37 17.53
CA LYS A 134 10.40 -7.60 16.40
C LYS A 134 9.15 -8.40 16.79
N PRO A 135 9.23 -9.51 17.55
CA PRO A 135 8.03 -10.26 17.96
C PRO A 135 7.12 -9.47 18.91
N ILE A 136 7.72 -8.63 19.77
CA ILE A 136 6.99 -7.79 20.73
C ILE A 136 6.23 -6.69 20.00
N ILE A 137 6.93 -5.94 19.13
CA ILE A 137 6.33 -4.89 18.27
C ILE A 137 5.20 -5.49 17.43
N SER A 138 5.46 -6.64 16.81
CA SER A 138 4.47 -7.37 16.03
C SER A 138 3.23 -7.77 16.81
N LYS A 139 3.40 -8.23 18.06
CA LYS A 139 2.29 -8.56 18.96
C LYS A 139 1.49 -7.33 19.35
N ILE A 140 2.17 -6.22 19.68
CA ILE A 140 1.53 -4.94 20.05
C ILE A 140 0.67 -4.44 18.90
N LEU A 141 1.23 -4.34 17.69
CA LEU A 141 0.52 -3.86 16.49
C LEU A 141 -0.70 -4.71 16.15
N ARG A 142 -0.60 -6.04 16.34
CA ARG A 142 -1.75 -6.94 16.16
C ARG A 142 -2.84 -6.65 17.19
N SER A 143 -2.47 -6.50 18.46
CA SER A 143 -3.42 -6.16 19.53
C SER A 143 -4.07 -4.79 19.28
N GLU A 144 -3.32 -3.78 18.85
CA GLU A 144 -3.87 -2.47 18.50
C GLU A 144 -4.91 -2.55 17.39
N LEU A 145 -4.65 -3.37 16.37
CA LEU A 145 -5.58 -3.59 15.27
C LEU A 145 -6.85 -4.33 15.70
N GLU A 146 -6.74 -5.33 16.59
CA GLU A 146 -7.91 -6.02 17.15
C GLU A 146 -8.73 -5.10 18.06
N LEU A 147 -8.08 -4.33 18.95
CA LEU A 147 -8.75 -3.33 19.78
C LEU A 147 -9.42 -2.25 18.94
N PHE A 148 -8.79 -1.84 17.83
CA PHE A 148 -9.43 -0.95 16.88
C PHE A 148 -10.71 -1.58 16.31
N ARG A 149 -10.65 -2.84 15.86
CA ARG A 149 -11.80 -3.56 15.29
C ARG A 149 -12.95 -3.69 16.29
N GLU A 150 -12.65 -4.00 17.53
CA GLU A 150 -13.64 -4.03 18.62
C GLU A 150 -14.30 -2.65 18.81
N SER A 151 -13.51 -1.57 18.78
CA SER A 151 -14.00 -0.21 18.99
C SER A 151 -14.90 0.35 17.88
N VAL A 152 -15.06 -0.38 16.77
CA VAL A 152 -15.88 0.03 15.62
C VAL A 152 -16.98 -0.99 15.30
N ASP A 153 -17.28 -1.93 16.19
CA ASP A 153 -18.20 -3.03 15.90
C ASP A 153 -19.59 -2.55 15.49
N ASP A 154 -20.15 -1.57 16.22
CA ASP A 154 -21.47 -0.98 15.97
C ASP A 154 -21.61 -0.33 14.58
N ILE A 155 -20.50 0.12 14.00
CA ILE A 155 -20.47 0.87 12.74
C ILE A 155 -19.78 0.11 11.61
N TRP A 156 -19.27 -1.10 11.88
CA TRP A 156 -18.42 -1.85 10.97
C TRP A 156 -19.08 -1.92 9.59
N GLY A 157 -20.28 -2.50 9.48
CA GLY A 157 -21.02 -2.65 8.21
C GLY A 157 -21.43 -1.35 7.49
N SER A 158 -21.36 -0.20 8.16
CA SER A 158 -21.92 1.06 7.64
C SER A 158 -20.92 1.87 6.80
N LEU A 159 -19.61 1.66 6.99
CA LEU A 159 -18.57 2.51 6.42
C LEU A 159 -17.65 1.71 5.50
N LYS A 160 -17.99 1.60 4.21
CA LYS A 160 -17.18 0.84 3.23
C LYS A 160 -15.71 1.27 3.17
N LEU A 161 -15.44 2.58 3.26
CA LEU A 161 -14.07 3.09 3.29
C LEU A 161 -13.28 2.59 4.50
N LEU A 162 -13.95 2.44 5.65
CA LEU A 162 -13.31 1.95 6.86
C LEU A 162 -12.89 0.49 6.71
N HIS A 163 -13.72 -0.34 6.08
CA HIS A 163 -13.39 -1.75 5.80
C HIS A 163 -12.14 -1.88 4.93
N ILE A 164 -12.10 -1.18 3.79
CA ILE A 164 -10.95 -1.27 2.89
C ILE A 164 -9.68 -0.75 3.57
N ALA A 165 -9.79 0.33 4.34
CA ALA A 165 -8.69 0.84 5.15
C ALA A 165 -8.21 -0.17 6.20
N TYR A 166 -9.12 -0.80 6.95
CA TYR A 166 -8.77 -1.82 7.92
C TYR A 166 -8.07 -3.01 7.26
N HIS A 167 -8.58 -3.51 6.14
CA HIS A 167 -7.94 -4.63 5.43
C HIS A 167 -6.56 -4.27 4.88
N HIS A 168 -6.34 -3.01 4.49
CA HIS A 168 -5.03 -2.51 4.11
C HIS A 168 -4.05 -2.53 5.29
N VAL A 169 -4.46 -2.00 6.47
CA VAL A 169 -3.64 -2.06 7.69
C VAL A 169 -3.38 -3.51 8.09
N LYS A 170 -4.41 -4.36 8.10
CA LYS A 170 -4.30 -5.80 8.40
C LYS A 170 -3.30 -6.49 7.48
N LEU A 171 -3.34 -6.19 6.19
CA LEU A 171 -2.42 -6.77 5.22
C LEU A 171 -0.97 -6.35 5.53
N LEU A 172 -0.72 -5.08 5.82
CA LEU A 172 0.61 -4.61 6.25
C LEU A 172 1.08 -5.26 7.55
N THR A 173 0.19 -5.40 8.54
CA THR A 173 0.50 -6.11 9.79
C THR A 173 0.91 -7.55 9.50
N LEU A 174 0.17 -8.28 8.66
CA LEU A 174 0.52 -9.65 8.29
C LEU A 174 1.86 -9.72 7.55
N ARG A 175 2.14 -8.79 6.63
CA ARG A 175 3.43 -8.74 5.91
C ARG A 175 4.61 -8.44 6.84
N LEU A 176 4.45 -7.53 7.80
CA LEU A 176 5.47 -7.25 8.83
C LEU A 176 5.80 -8.51 9.66
N ASN A 177 4.77 -9.33 9.91
CA ASN A 177 4.88 -10.57 10.69
C ASN A 177 5.40 -11.77 9.90
N SER A 178 5.72 -11.62 8.61
CA SER A 178 6.05 -12.74 7.71
C SER A 178 4.99 -13.86 7.77
N ALA A 179 3.71 -13.46 7.76
CA ALA A 179 2.58 -14.37 7.80
C ALA A 179 2.59 -15.37 6.63
N GLU A 180 1.95 -16.51 6.82
CA GLU A 180 1.85 -17.56 5.80
C GLU A 180 1.09 -17.03 4.56
N PRO A 181 1.46 -17.48 3.33
CA PRO A 181 0.86 -16.99 2.09
C PRO A 181 -0.68 -17.00 2.07
N HIS A 182 -1.31 -18.07 2.58
CA HIS A 182 -2.77 -18.20 2.63
C HIS A 182 -3.44 -17.14 3.53
N GLN A 183 -2.74 -16.65 4.56
CA GLN A 183 -3.27 -15.63 5.47
C GLN A 183 -3.33 -14.24 4.81
N LEU A 184 -2.45 -13.99 3.83
CA LEU A 184 -2.36 -12.74 3.07
C LEU A 184 -3.42 -12.66 1.96
N LEU A 185 -3.81 -13.81 1.41
CA LEU A 185 -4.72 -13.90 0.28
C LEU A 185 -6.10 -13.27 0.60
N GLY A 186 -6.68 -13.62 1.75
CA GLY A 186 -8.00 -13.13 2.16
C GLY A 186 -8.10 -11.60 2.21
N PRO A 187 -7.24 -10.90 2.98
CA PRO A 187 -7.22 -9.45 3.02
C PRO A 187 -6.97 -8.79 1.65
N ALA A 188 -6.04 -9.32 0.84
CA ALA A 188 -5.76 -8.77 -0.49
C ALA A 188 -6.97 -8.91 -1.45
N GLN A 189 -7.61 -10.08 -1.46
CA GLN A 189 -8.84 -10.29 -2.24
C GLN A 189 -9.98 -9.42 -1.74
N HIS A 190 -10.12 -9.23 -0.43
CA HIS A 190 -11.16 -8.36 0.11
C HIS A 190 -10.99 -6.91 -0.35
N ILE A 191 -9.76 -6.37 -0.30
CA ILE A 191 -9.45 -5.04 -0.86
C ILE A 191 -9.84 -4.98 -2.34
N THR A 192 -9.48 -6.00 -3.12
CA THR A 192 -9.79 -6.09 -4.55
C THR A 192 -11.30 -6.07 -4.82
N VAL A 193 -12.07 -6.91 -4.14
CA VAL A 193 -13.53 -6.98 -4.28
C VAL A 193 -14.20 -5.67 -3.88
N MET A 194 -13.71 -5.02 -2.83
CA MET A 194 -14.22 -3.72 -2.41
C MET A 194 -13.92 -2.64 -3.46
N LEU A 195 -12.70 -2.59 -4.01
CA LEU A 195 -12.32 -1.62 -5.04
C LEU A 195 -13.17 -1.76 -6.31
N ALA A 196 -13.62 -2.98 -6.65
CA ALA A 196 -14.51 -3.26 -7.77
C ALA A 196 -15.97 -2.80 -7.53
N ASN A 197 -16.34 -2.46 -6.29
CA ASN A 197 -17.71 -2.05 -5.98
C ASN A 197 -17.96 -0.61 -6.48
N PRO A 198 -18.87 -0.39 -7.44
CA PRO A 198 -19.12 0.94 -8.03
C PRO A 198 -19.69 1.95 -7.04
N GLN A 199 -20.20 1.49 -5.88
CA GLN A 199 -20.68 2.36 -4.82
C GLN A 199 -19.55 2.91 -3.92
N ILE A 200 -18.29 2.51 -4.12
CA ILE A 200 -17.16 3.11 -3.43
C ILE A 200 -16.67 4.30 -4.28
N PRO A 201 -16.78 5.54 -3.78
CA PRO A 201 -16.33 6.70 -4.54
C PRO A 201 -14.82 6.63 -4.78
N THR A 202 -14.37 7.23 -5.88
CA THR A 202 -12.93 7.39 -6.12
C THR A 202 -12.34 8.37 -5.11
N MET A 203 -11.37 7.92 -4.32
CA MET A 203 -10.74 8.71 -3.25
C MET A 203 -9.25 8.88 -3.50
N PRO A 204 -8.60 9.93 -2.93
CA PRO A 204 -7.17 10.15 -3.08
C PRO A 204 -6.31 8.95 -2.65
N LEU A 205 -6.78 8.13 -1.71
CA LEU A 205 -6.05 6.96 -1.19
C LEU A 205 -6.24 5.67 -2.02
N ASN A 206 -7.05 5.68 -3.09
CA ASN A 206 -7.39 4.45 -3.82
C ASN A 206 -6.18 3.72 -4.39
N HIS A 207 -5.19 4.46 -4.89
CA HIS A 207 -3.98 3.88 -5.44
C HIS A 207 -3.15 3.16 -4.37
N HIS A 208 -3.16 3.61 -3.11
CA HIS A 208 -2.50 2.91 -2.01
C HIS A 208 -3.12 1.52 -1.78
N PHE A 209 -4.46 1.43 -1.80
CA PHE A 209 -5.18 0.16 -1.68
C PHE A 209 -4.86 -0.79 -2.83
N THR A 210 -4.94 -0.30 -4.06
CA THR A 210 -4.66 -1.10 -5.25
C THR A 210 -3.21 -1.57 -5.26
N ALA A 211 -2.25 -0.68 -5.00
CA ALA A 211 -0.82 -1.00 -5.07
C ALA A 211 -0.41 -2.10 -4.09
N LEU A 212 -0.79 -1.98 -2.81
CA LEU A 212 -0.45 -3.00 -1.82
C LEU A 212 -1.12 -4.35 -2.12
N SER A 213 -2.40 -4.32 -2.50
CA SER A 213 -3.14 -5.54 -2.85
C SER A 213 -2.54 -6.22 -4.07
N LEU A 214 -2.28 -5.46 -5.14
CA LEU A 214 -1.71 -5.97 -6.37
C LEU A 214 -0.32 -6.58 -6.15
N MET A 215 0.58 -5.86 -5.47
CA MET A 215 1.91 -6.36 -5.09
C MET A 215 1.81 -7.70 -4.36
N THR A 216 0.96 -7.75 -3.33
CA THR A 216 0.77 -8.98 -2.54
C THR A 216 0.25 -10.12 -3.42
N LEU A 217 -0.77 -9.88 -4.25
CA LEU A 217 -1.32 -10.89 -5.14
C LEU A 217 -0.30 -11.35 -6.19
N MET A 218 0.56 -10.46 -6.70
CA MET A 218 1.62 -10.83 -7.63
C MET A 218 2.65 -11.77 -7.01
N GLU A 219 3.04 -11.55 -5.76
CA GLU A 219 3.92 -12.45 -5.02
C GLU A 219 3.23 -13.79 -4.72
N LEU A 220 1.98 -13.75 -4.24
CA LEU A 220 1.18 -14.96 -4.01
C LEU A 220 0.95 -15.76 -5.28
N SER A 221 0.89 -15.11 -6.45
CA SER A 221 0.71 -15.78 -7.73
C SER A 221 1.87 -16.70 -8.12
N GLU A 222 3.04 -16.53 -7.51
CA GLU A 222 4.20 -17.39 -7.73
C GLU A 222 4.12 -18.68 -6.90
N ILE A 223 3.39 -18.64 -5.79
CA ILE A 223 3.28 -19.73 -4.82
C ILE A 223 2.20 -20.71 -5.28
N PRO A 224 2.50 -22.01 -5.48
CA PRO A 224 1.55 -22.97 -6.05
C PRO A 224 0.20 -23.02 -5.33
N GLU A 225 0.19 -22.92 -4.00
CA GLU A 225 -0.99 -23.07 -3.15
C GLU A 225 -1.98 -21.90 -3.25
N THR A 226 -1.52 -20.71 -3.59
CA THR A 226 -2.36 -19.49 -3.67
C THR A 226 -2.45 -18.93 -5.08
N ARG A 227 -1.83 -19.61 -6.05
CA ARG A 227 -1.62 -19.12 -7.42
C ARG A 227 -2.90 -18.75 -8.13
N ASP A 228 -3.88 -19.66 -8.14
CA ASP A 228 -5.08 -19.50 -8.97
C ASP A 228 -6.00 -18.42 -8.39
N GLU A 229 -6.18 -18.41 -7.08
CA GLU A 229 -6.90 -17.38 -6.35
C GLU A 229 -6.25 -15.99 -6.47
N ALA A 230 -4.92 -15.94 -6.42
CA ALA A 230 -4.18 -14.70 -6.60
C ALA A 230 -4.36 -14.14 -8.01
N TRP A 231 -4.29 -15.00 -9.04
CA TRP A 231 -4.52 -14.58 -10.42
C TRP A 231 -5.95 -14.14 -10.70
N LYS A 232 -6.96 -14.74 -10.06
CA LYS A 232 -8.34 -14.23 -10.10
C LYS A 232 -8.41 -12.80 -9.55
N GLY A 233 -7.75 -12.54 -8.41
CA GLY A 233 -7.66 -11.19 -7.84
C GLY A 233 -6.95 -10.19 -8.75
N ILE A 234 -5.82 -10.58 -9.36
CA ILE A 234 -5.09 -9.72 -10.32
C ILE A 234 -5.98 -9.36 -11.51
N GLN A 235 -6.72 -10.32 -12.06
CA GLN A 235 -7.63 -10.07 -13.17
C GLN A 235 -8.75 -9.11 -12.76
N GLN A 236 -9.37 -9.32 -11.61
CA GLN A 236 -10.41 -8.43 -11.10
C GLN A 236 -9.90 -6.99 -10.87
N LEU A 237 -8.67 -6.82 -10.40
CA LEU A 237 -8.05 -5.49 -10.31
C LEU A 237 -7.83 -4.87 -11.68
N ALA A 238 -7.42 -5.65 -12.68
CA ALA A 238 -7.26 -5.17 -14.05
C ALA A 238 -8.58 -4.61 -14.59
N ASP A 239 -9.67 -5.38 -14.46
CA ASP A 239 -11.01 -5.00 -14.90
C ASP A 239 -11.48 -3.73 -14.15
N THR A 240 -11.28 -3.68 -12.83
CA THR A 240 -11.62 -2.52 -12.00
C THR A 240 -10.90 -1.25 -12.43
N LEU A 241 -9.61 -1.37 -12.79
CA LEU A 241 -8.81 -0.24 -13.25
C LEU A 241 -9.26 0.22 -14.65
N GLU A 242 -9.77 -0.68 -15.50
CA GLU A 242 -10.35 -0.32 -16.80
C GLU A 242 -11.64 0.49 -16.65
N ASP A 243 -12.53 0.07 -15.74
CA ASP A 243 -13.82 0.71 -15.49
C ASP A 243 -13.70 2.09 -14.81
N ARG A 244 -12.60 2.36 -14.11
CA ARG A 244 -12.35 3.63 -13.39
C ARG A 244 -11.95 4.81 -14.28
N LYS A 245 -11.88 4.64 -15.60
CA LYS A 245 -11.68 5.75 -16.55
C LYS A 245 -12.86 6.73 -16.46
N GLY A 246 -12.73 7.81 -15.68
CA GLY A 246 -13.75 8.86 -15.73
C GLY A 246 -13.79 9.93 -14.64
N VAL A 247 -13.12 9.79 -13.49
CA VAL A 247 -13.32 10.77 -12.39
C VAL A 247 -12.04 11.30 -11.72
N ALA A 248 -10.91 10.59 -11.77
CA ALA A 248 -9.65 11.06 -11.14
C ALA A 248 -8.37 10.70 -11.93
N THR A 249 -8.51 10.02 -13.06
CA THR A 249 -7.41 9.66 -13.94
C THR A 249 -7.26 10.75 -14.99
N LYS A 250 -6.19 11.55 -14.89
CA LYS A 250 -5.76 12.38 -16.03
C LYS A 250 -5.61 11.47 -17.25
N GLU A 251 -6.18 11.87 -18.38
CA GLU A 251 -6.12 11.15 -19.66
C GLU A 251 -4.66 10.96 -20.16
N ASP A 252 -3.73 11.65 -19.52
CA ASP A 252 -2.32 11.77 -19.90
C ASP A 252 -1.47 10.50 -19.70
N ASN A 253 -2.04 9.37 -19.29
CA ASN A 253 -1.31 8.10 -19.01
C ASN A 253 -0.19 8.21 -17.95
N LEU A 254 -0.23 9.22 -17.07
CA LEU A 254 0.83 9.46 -16.07
C LEU A 254 0.45 9.06 -14.65
N GLY A 255 -0.84 8.78 -14.39
CA GLY A 255 -1.34 8.47 -13.04
C GLY A 255 -1.05 7.04 -12.56
N TRP A 256 -1.26 6.81 -11.26
CA TRP A 256 -1.08 5.50 -10.62
C TRP A 256 -1.81 4.35 -11.32
N ASP A 257 -3.04 4.57 -11.79
CA ASP A 257 -3.83 3.54 -12.47
C ASP A 257 -3.15 3.06 -13.76
N PHE A 258 -2.45 3.93 -14.49
CA PHE A 258 -1.68 3.55 -15.67
C PHE A 258 -0.49 2.67 -15.28
N THR A 259 0.30 3.09 -14.28
CA THR A 259 1.45 2.32 -13.78
C THR A 259 1.04 0.93 -13.29
N LEU A 260 -0.06 0.84 -12.55
CA LEU A 260 -0.56 -0.42 -12.01
C LEU A 260 -1.06 -1.35 -13.14
N LYS A 261 -1.69 -0.80 -14.19
CA LYS A 261 -2.08 -1.56 -15.39
C LYS A 261 -0.86 -2.06 -16.16
N ASP A 262 0.14 -1.21 -16.37
CA ASP A 262 1.39 -1.59 -17.04
C ASP A 262 2.08 -2.75 -16.30
N LEU A 263 2.15 -2.67 -14.97
CA LEU A 263 2.68 -3.74 -14.13
C LEU A 263 1.88 -5.05 -14.31
N ILE A 264 0.55 -5.00 -14.30
CA ILE A 264 -0.30 -6.18 -14.57
C ILE A 264 -0.02 -6.77 -15.96
N ASN A 265 0.10 -5.93 -16.97
CA ASN A 265 0.32 -6.37 -18.36
C ASN A 265 1.69 -7.03 -18.53
N LYS A 266 2.75 -6.44 -17.99
CA LYS A 266 4.09 -7.06 -17.93
C LYS A 266 4.03 -8.43 -17.27
N ARG A 267 3.33 -8.53 -16.14
CA ARG A 267 3.16 -9.79 -15.41
C ARG A 267 2.37 -10.85 -16.20
N LYS A 268 1.34 -10.44 -16.94
CA LYS A 268 0.59 -11.33 -17.85
C LYS A 268 1.48 -11.82 -18.98
N GLN A 269 2.32 -10.97 -19.55
CA GLN A 269 3.29 -11.34 -20.59
C GLN A 269 4.33 -12.34 -20.07
N GLU A 270 4.85 -12.18 -18.86
CA GLU A 270 5.77 -13.17 -18.26
C GLU A 270 5.12 -14.56 -18.11
N ARG A 271 3.84 -14.60 -17.71
CA ARG A 271 3.12 -15.85 -17.48
C ARG A 271 2.67 -16.54 -18.77
N PHE A 272 2.16 -15.79 -19.73
CA PHE A 272 1.49 -16.33 -20.94
C PHE A 272 2.26 -16.06 -22.23
N GLY A 273 3.22 -15.12 -22.23
CA GLY A 273 4.01 -14.72 -23.38
C GLY A 273 5.17 -15.65 -23.73
N ASN A 274 5.52 -16.60 -22.86
CA ASN A 274 6.42 -17.70 -23.21
C ASN A 274 5.77 -18.80 -24.07
N SER A 275 4.49 -18.65 -24.42
CA SER A 275 3.89 -19.35 -25.55
C SER A 275 4.08 -18.51 -26.81
N ASN A 276 5.23 -18.66 -27.47
CA ASN A 276 5.39 -18.23 -28.86
C ASN A 276 4.85 -19.34 -29.79
N PRO A 277 3.72 -19.16 -30.49
CA PRO A 277 3.52 -19.78 -31.79
C PRO A 277 4.14 -18.86 -32.84
N GLY A 278 5.36 -19.18 -33.28
CA GLY A 278 5.93 -18.62 -34.50
C GLY A 278 7.00 -17.53 -34.30
N MET A 279 8.24 -17.97 -34.13
CA MET A 279 9.37 -17.43 -34.88
C MET A 279 10.50 -18.48 -34.88
N SER A 280 10.33 -19.50 -35.73
CA SER A 280 11.42 -20.37 -36.14
C SER A 280 11.60 -20.19 -37.65
N ASP A 281 12.33 -19.14 -38.04
CA ASP A 281 13.09 -19.19 -39.29
C ASP A 281 14.30 -20.10 -39.04
N ILE A 282 14.05 -21.41 -39.00
CA ILE A 282 15.07 -22.44 -39.04
C ILE A 282 14.80 -23.25 -40.31
N PRO A 283 15.75 -23.34 -41.26
CA PRO A 283 15.59 -24.14 -42.46
C PRO A 283 15.34 -25.61 -42.10
N PRO A 284 14.52 -26.34 -42.88
CA PRO A 284 14.12 -27.69 -42.52
C PRO A 284 15.32 -28.63 -42.64
N GLY A 285 15.73 -29.27 -41.53
CA GLY A 285 16.62 -30.44 -41.66
C GLY A 285 17.41 -30.96 -40.47
N HIS A 286 17.62 -30.21 -39.36
CA HIS A 286 18.65 -30.65 -38.39
C HIS A 286 18.34 -30.49 -36.89
N GLY A 287 17.15 -30.03 -36.47
CA GLY A 287 16.88 -29.81 -35.04
C GLY A 287 16.50 -31.05 -34.21
N SER A 288 15.92 -32.08 -34.84
CA SER A 288 15.25 -33.16 -34.10
C SER A 288 16.18 -34.30 -33.65
N LEU A 289 17.37 -34.44 -34.24
CA LEU A 289 18.33 -35.50 -33.91
C LEU A 289 19.38 -35.06 -32.89
N GLN A 290 19.69 -33.76 -32.82
CA GLN A 290 20.60 -33.18 -31.83
C GLN A 290 20.07 -33.36 -30.40
N HIS A 291 18.77 -33.12 -30.22
CA HIS A 291 18.10 -33.20 -28.91
C HIS A 291 17.93 -34.66 -28.41
N LEU A 292 17.90 -35.64 -29.33
CA LEU A 292 17.90 -37.06 -28.98
C LEU A 292 19.31 -37.59 -28.69
N ALA A 293 20.34 -37.02 -29.32
CA ALA A 293 21.74 -37.33 -29.05
C ALA A 293 22.18 -36.79 -27.66
N GLU A 294 21.75 -35.59 -27.28
CA GLU A 294 22.01 -35.03 -25.93
C GLU A 294 21.30 -35.80 -24.81
N LEU A 295 20.13 -36.39 -25.09
CA LEU A 295 19.42 -37.26 -24.13
C LEU A 295 20.03 -38.66 -24.00
N ALA A 296 20.80 -39.10 -24.99
CA ALA A 296 21.46 -40.41 -24.99
C ALA A 296 22.88 -40.39 -24.38
N VAL A 297 23.56 -39.24 -24.41
CA VAL A 297 24.88 -39.05 -23.80
C VAL A 297 24.71 -38.44 -22.42
N GLY A 298 24.43 -39.31 -21.44
CA GLY A 298 24.43 -38.91 -20.04
C GLY A 298 25.81 -38.41 -19.60
N GLU A 299 25.97 -37.10 -19.44
CA GLU A 299 27.16 -36.52 -18.83
C GLU A 299 26.85 -35.68 -17.59
N ARG A 300 27.74 -35.87 -16.62
CA ARG A 300 27.72 -35.43 -15.24
C ARG A 300 28.43 -34.08 -15.08
N SER A 301 27.91 -33.30 -14.13
CA SER A 301 28.59 -32.30 -13.26
C SER A 301 28.83 -30.88 -13.84
N PRO A 302 28.93 -29.81 -13.00
CA PRO A 302 29.15 -29.80 -11.54
C PRO A 302 28.12 -29.01 -10.70
N THR A 303 27.96 -29.47 -9.45
CA THR A 303 27.52 -28.75 -8.24
C THR A 303 26.96 -27.34 -8.41
N GLY A 304 25.70 -27.24 -8.83
CA GLY A 304 24.80 -26.17 -8.39
C GLY A 304 23.89 -26.77 -7.33
N THR A 305 23.96 -26.26 -6.10
CA THR A 305 22.98 -26.57 -5.06
C THR A 305 21.57 -26.41 -5.64
N PRO A 306 20.68 -27.43 -5.53
CA PRO A 306 19.29 -27.21 -5.87
C PRO A 306 18.75 -26.15 -4.91
N THR A 307 18.41 -24.98 -5.43
CA THR A 307 17.58 -24.04 -4.69
C THR A 307 16.25 -24.74 -4.47
N ASN A 308 16.03 -25.22 -3.24
CA ASN A 308 14.76 -25.77 -2.82
C ASN A 308 13.65 -24.79 -3.22
N PRO A 309 12.57 -25.24 -3.91
CA PRO A 309 11.40 -24.41 -4.16
C PRO A 309 10.57 -24.14 -2.88
N LEU A 310 11.05 -24.57 -1.71
CA LEU A 310 10.52 -24.20 -0.40
C LEU A 310 11.15 -22.88 0.05
N ASN A 311 10.31 -21.87 0.30
CA ASN A 311 10.65 -20.53 0.79
C ASN A 311 11.18 -19.55 -0.26
N LYS A 312 10.40 -19.27 -1.31
CA LYS A 312 10.33 -17.89 -1.80
C LYS A 312 9.58 -17.08 -0.73
N GLN A 313 10.29 -16.70 0.33
CA GLN A 313 9.75 -15.85 1.39
C GLN A 313 9.22 -14.57 0.72
N LEU A 314 7.99 -14.16 1.04
CA LEU A 314 7.46 -12.89 0.52
C LEU A 314 8.46 -11.77 0.80
N ASP A 315 8.60 -10.85 -0.15
CA ASP A 315 9.69 -9.88 -0.17
C ASP A 315 9.42 -8.70 0.78
N THR A 316 9.49 -9.00 2.08
CA THR A 316 9.34 -8.01 3.15
C THR A 316 10.49 -7.00 3.12
N GLU A 317 11.68 -7.38 2.63
CA GLU A 317 12.84 -6.49 2.51
C GLU A 317 12.56 -5.36 1.50
N ARG A 318 11.96 -5.67 0.35
CA ARG A 318 11.59 -4.66 -0.64
C ARG A 318 10.58 -3.65 -0.09
N LEU A 319 9.61 -4.10 0.70
CA LEU A 319 8.70 -3.20 1.43
C LEU A 319 9.43 -2.34 2.46
N GLN A 320 10.35 -2.90 3.24
CA GLN A 320 11.13 -2.16 4.23
C GLN A 320 12.05 -1.12 3.58
N LYS A 321 12.56 -1.38 2.38
CA LYS A 321 13.49 -0.48 1.71
C LYS A 321 12.82 0.62 0.88
N HIS A 322 11.69 0.32 0.24
CA HIS A 322 11.08 1.24 -0.74
C HIS A 322 9.61 1.59 -0.43
N GLY A 323 8.99 0.92 0.54
CA GLY A 323 7.55 0.93 0.75
C GLY A 323 6.82 0.29 -0.44
N TYR A 324 5.50 0.09 -0.33
CA TYR A 324 4.75 -0.58 -1.40
C TYR A 324 4.62 0.27 -2.67
N LEU A 325 4.57 1.60 -2.58
CA LEU A 325 4.51 2.46 -3.77
C LEU A 325 5.86 2.53 -4.48
N GLY A 326 6.97 2.64 -3.74
CA GLY A 326 8.30 2.57 -4.34
C GLY A 326 8.58 1.18 -4.94
N SER A 327 8.07 0.13 -4.30
CA SER A 327 8.20 -1.24 -4.82
C SER A 327 7.50 -1.43 -6.17
N VAL A 328 6.34 -0.83 -6.40
CA VAL A 328 5.62 -0.93 -7.71
C VAL A 328 6.44 -0.38 -8.88
N LEU A 329 7.46 0.45 -8.62
CA LEU A 329 8.26 1.12 -9.65
C LEU A 329 9.55 0.39 -10.04
N LEU A 330 9.87 -0.72 -9.35
CA LEU A 330 11.06 -1.53 -9.59
C LEU A 330 10.73 -2.77 -10.42
#